data_AF-A0A536T8K9-F1
#
_entry.id   AF-A0A536T8K9-F1
#
_cell.length_a   1.000
_cell.length_b   1.000
_cell.length_c   1.000
_cell.angle_alpha   90.00
_cell.angle_beta   90.00
_cell.angle_gamma   90.00
#
_symmetry.space_group_name_H-M   'P 1'
#
loop_
_entity.id
_entity.type
_entity.pdbx_description
1 polymer ?
#
loop_
_entity_poly.entity_id
_entity_poly.type
_entity_poly.pdbx_seq_one_letter_code
_entity_poly.pdbx_strand_id
1 'polypeptide(L)' 'MSNTVHLSDVQLLNLSVLMTIQASIKRDPVAACYRFNLRDDQAQRVEGLGQQQLQAVVANRGEESLFKLRD' A
#
# COMPACT_ATOMS: atom_id res chain seq x y z
N MET A 1 13.98 20.13 10.51
CA MET A 1 13.23 20.48 9.28
C MET A 1 12.27 19.35 9.00
N SER A 2 10.98 19.58 9.20
CA SER A 2 9.94 18.59 8.93
C SER A 2 9.70 18.57 7.43
N ASN A 3 10.32 17.62 6.71
CA ASN A 3 10.00 17.37 5.31
C ASN A 3 8.61 16.72 5.26
N THR A 4 7.57 17.55 5.35
CA THR A 4 6.20 17.11 5.11
C THR A 4 6.10 16.74 3.64
N VAL A 5 6.02 15.43 3.36
CA VAL A 5 5.78 14.93 2.01
C VAL A 5 4.36 15.35 1.64
N HIS A 6 4.24 16.29 0.69
CA HIS A 6 2.96 16.65 0.10
C HIS A 6 2.59 15.59 -0.94
N LEU A 7 1.62 14.74 -0.60
CA LEU A 7 1.08 13.73 -1.50
C LEU A 7 -0.11 14.31 -2.26
N SER A 8 -0.22 14.00 -3.55
CA SER A 8 -1.44 14.27 -4.32
C SER A 8 -2.60 13.39 -3.86
N ASP A 9 -3.82 13.70 -4.28
CA ASP A 9 -5.01 12.90 -3.94
C ASP A 9 -4.85 11.43 -4.36
N VAL A 10 -4.29 11.17 -5.55
CA VAL A 10 -4.03 9.81 -6.02
C VAL A 10 -3.00 9.10 -5.14
N GLN A 11 -1.96 9.80 -4.72
CA GLN A 11 -0.93 9.25 -3.85
C GLN A 11 -1.46 8.98 -2.43
N LEU A 12 -2.34 9.82 -1.90
CA LEU A 12 -3.04 9.61 -0.62
C LEU A 12 -3.97 8.40 -0.70
N LEU A 13 -4.71 8.23 -1.79
CA LEU A 13 -5.53 7.04 -2.03
C LEU A 13 -4.67 5.78 -2.08
N ASN A 14 -3.57 5.80 -2.84
CA ASN A 14 -2.62 4.70 -2.91
C ASN A 14 -2.08 4.33 -1.51
N LEU A 15 -1.72 5.34 -0.71
CA LEU A 15 -1.20 5.13 0.64
C LEU A 15 -2.25 4.51 1.57
N SER A 16 -3.48 5.04 1.54
CA SER A 16 -4.59 4.54 2.34
C SER A 16 -4.89 3.08 2.05
N VAL A 17 -4.92 2.70 0.76
CA VAL A 17 -5.15 1.31 0.37
C VAL A 17 -3.98 0.41 0.78
N LEU A 18 -2.72 0.83 0.57
CA LEU A 18 -1.56 0.06 1.03
C LEU A 18 -1.56 -0.16 2.54
N MET A 19 -1.89 0.86 3.33
CA MET A 19 -2.01 0.74 4.79
C MET A 19 -3.13 -0.22 5.19
N THR A 20 -4.27 -0.16 4.48
CA THR A 20 -5.40 -1.08 4.69
C THR A 20 -5.01 -2.53 4.39
N ILE A 21 -4.29 -2.77 3.29
CA ILE A 21 -3.77 -4.08 2.92
C ILE A 21 -2.80 -4.57 3.99
N GLN A 22 -1.83 -3.75 4.39
CA GLN A 22 -0.85 -4.12 5.41
C GLN A 22 -1.50 -4.47 6.75
N ALA A 23 -2.46 -3.66 7.22
CA ALA A 23 -3.20 -3.94 8.44
C ALA A 23 -4.02 -5.23 8.34
N SER A 24 -4.59 -5.51 7.15
CA SER A 24 -5.32 -6.75 6.91
C SER A 24 -4.40 -7.97 6.93
N ILE A 25 -3.22 -7.89 6.30
CA ILE A 25 -2.21 -8.95 6.32
C ILE A 25 -1.77 -9.24 7.76
N LYS A 26 -1.45 -8.21 8.54
CA LYS A 26 -1.06 -8.35 9.96
C LYS A 26 -2.13 -9.01 10.82
N ARG A 27 -3.41 -8.91 10.44
CA ARG A 27 -4.53 -9.50 11.16
C ARG A 27 -4.80 -10.95 10.73
N ASP A 28 -4.88 -11.19 9.43
CA ASP A 28 -5.14 -12.49 8.82
C ASP A 28 -4.52 -12.52 7.41
N PRO A 29 -3.30 -13.08 7.28
CA PRO A 29 -2.60 -13.11 6.00
C PRO A 29 -3.36 -13.87 4.92
N VAL A 30 -3.99 -15.00 5.26
CA VAL A 30 -4.67 -15.87 4.30
C VAL A 30 -5.91 -15.18 3.76
N ALA A 31 -6.75 -14.65 4.64
CA ALA A 31 -7.95 -13.91 4.21
C ALA A 31 -7.59 -12.63 3.46
N ALA A 32 -6.52 -11.92 3.86
CA ALA A 32 -6.06 -10.73 3.17
C ALA A 32 -5.55 -11.04 1.75
N CYS A 33 -4.72 -12.07 1.58
CA CYS A 33 -4.25 -12.49 0.26
C CYS A 33 -5.42 -12.82 -0.68
N TYR A 34 -6.42 -13.56 -0.19
CA TYR A 34 -7.62 -13.85 -0.98
C TYR A 34 -8.43 -12.58 -1.30
N ARG A 35 -8.67 -11.73 -0.29
CA ARG A 35 -9.46 -10.50 -0.45
C ARG A 35 -8.83 -9.51 -1.42
N PHE A 36 -7.50 -9.39 -1.42
CA PHE A 36 -6.77 -8.42 -2.24
C PHE A 36 -6.10 -9.04 -3.47
N ASN A 37 -6.35 -10.33 -3.74
CA ASN A 37 -5.73 -11.09 -4.83
C ASN A 37 -4.20 -10.96 -4.84
N LEU A 38 -3.59 -11.08 -3.65
CA LEU A 38 -2.15 -10.98 -3.48
C LEU A 38 -1.52 -12.36 -3.58
N ARG A 39 -0.39 -12.43 -4.29
CA ARG A 39 0.55 -13.53 -4.18
C ARG A 39 1.35 -13.38 -2.89
N ASP A 40 1.91 -14.49 -2.41
CA ASP A 40 2.69 -14.54 -1.17
C ASP A 40 3.87 -13.55 -1.18
N ASP A 41 4.56 -13.40 -2.32
CA ASP A 41 5.67 -12.45 -2.48
C ASP A 41 5.24 -10.99 -2.31
N GLN A 42 4.03 -10.65 -2.78
CA GLN A 42 3.46 -9.32 -2.66
C GLN A 42 3.02 -9.04 -1.22
N ALA A 43 2.39 -10.01 -0.56
CA ALA A 43 1.97 -9.88 0.82
C ALA A 43 3.16 -9.68 1.75
N GLN A 44 4.21 -10.51 1.62
CA GLN A 44 5.45 -10.37 2.40
C GLN A 44 6.11 -9.00 2.18
N ARG A 45 6.15 -8.53 0.93
CA ARG A 45 6.70 -7.22 0.62
C ARG A 45 5.92 -6.10 1.30
N VAL A 46 4.59 -6.12 1.21
CA VAL A 46 3.75 -5.07 1.83
C VAL A 46 3.83 -5.12 3.35
N GLU A 47 3.86 -6.30 3.95
CA GLU A 47 3.99 -6.47 5.39
C GLU A 47 5.32 -5.92 5.93
N GLY A 48 6.42 -6.16 5.21
CA GLY A 48 7.77 -5.75 5.61
C GLY A 48 8.06 -4.24 5.48
N LEU A 49 7.17 -3.46 4.86
CA LEU A 49 7.37 -2.02 4.67
C LEU A 49 7.02 -1.23 5.93
N GLY A 50 7.95 -0.41 6.42
CA GLY A 50 7.65 0.62 7.42
C GLY A 50 6.80 1.77 6.85
N GLN A 51 6.20 2.58 7.73
CA GLN A 51 5.32 3.70 7.33
C GLN A 51 6.03 4.70 6.40
N GLN A 52 7.29 5.04 6.67
CA GLN A 52 8.09 5.92 5.82
C GLN A 52 8.38 5.29 4.45
N GLN A 53 8.57 3.97 4.40
CA GLN A 53 8.81 3.25 3.14
C GLN A 53 7.52 3.17 2.30
N LEU A 54 6.36 2.98 2.94
CA LEU A 54 5.06 3.06 2.25
C LEU A 54 4.85 4.45 1.64
N GLN A 55 5.16 5.52 2.38
CA GLN A 55 5.10 6.90 1.85
C GLN A 55 6.06 7.11 0.67
N ALA A 56 7.29 6.60 0.77
CA ALA A 56 8.26 6.68 -0.33
C ALA A 56 7.79 5.92 -1.57
N VAL A 57 7.17 4.75 -1.41
CA VAL A 57 6.63 3.96 -2.53
C VAL A 57 5.56 4.73 -3.31
N VAL A 58 4.64 5.40 -2.61
CA VAL A 58 3.56 6.17 -3.28
C VAL A 58 4.05 7.49 -3.84
N ALA A 59 4.97 8.18 -3.16
CA ALA A 59 5.50 9.46 -3.62
C ALA A 59 6.29 9.30 -4.94
N ASN A 60 7.02 8.19 -5.10
CA ASN A 60 7.80 7.90 -6.30
C ASN A 60 6.96 7.39 -7.49
N ARG A 61 5.65 7.13 -7.29
CA ARG A 61 4.78 6.54 -8.33
C ARG A 61 4.10 7.55 -9.24
N GLY A 62 4.16 8.85 -8.92
CA GLY A 62 3.42 9.89 -9.64
C GLY A 62 1.91 9.85 -9.38
N GLU A 63 1.11 10.27 -10.37
CA GLU A 63 -0.37 10.36 -10.28
C GLU A 63 -1.10 9.10 -10.77
N GLU A 64 -0.42 7.95 -10.80
CA GLU A 64 -1.02 6.68 -11.20
C GLU A 64 -1.55 5.90 -10.00
N SER A 65 -2.73 5.29 -10.14
CA SER A 65 -3.23 4.32 -9.16
C SER A 65 -2.36 3.06 -9.15
N LEU A 66 -1.98 2.60 -7.95
CA LEU A 66 -1.34 1.31 -7.75
C LEU A 66 -2.32 0.14 -7.89
N PHE A 67 -3.61 0.43 -7.83
CA PHE A 67 -4.67 -0.57 -7.76
C PHE A 67 -5.56 -0.47 -8.97
N LYS A 68 -5.93 -1.65 -9.50
CA LYS A 68 -6.93 -1.78 -10.55
C LYS A 68 -8.26 -2.14 -9.92
N LEU A 69 -9.35 -1.79 -10.62
CA LEU A 69 -10.66 -2.32 -10.29
C LEU A 69 -10.64 -3.85 -10.46
N ARG A 70 -11.43 -4.54 -9.63
CA ARG A 70 -11.65 -5.98 -9.83
C ARG A 70 -12.52 -6.15 -11.07
N ASP A 71 -12.05 -6.96 -12.01
CA ASP A 71 -12.85 -7.46 -13.12
C ASP A 71 -13.90 -8.48 -12.63
#